data_AF-A0A516NI73-F1
#
_entry.id   AF-A0A516NI73-F1
#
_cell.length_a   1.000
_cell.length_b   1.000
_cell.length_c   1.000
_cell.angle_alpha   90.00
_cell.angle_beta   90.00
_cell.angle_gamma   90.00
#
_symmetry.space_group_name_H-M   'P 1'
#
loop_
_entity.id
_entity.type
_entity.pdbx_description
1 polymer ?
#
loop_
_entity_poly.entity_id
_entity_poly.type
_entity_poly.pdbx_seq_one_letter_code
_entity_poly.pdbx_strand_id
1 'polypeptide(L)'
;MTFEVNPEGLRAAAGALALLSTQIDSAPHLGAEPAANRMLGSSVGSALVDSDPRSRQAKDLLKARFNQFSAILALSAETYSGTDMEIASRLAAITDINTGAPPQDGG
;
A
#
# COMPACT_ATOMS: atom_id res chain seq x y z
N MET A 1 -9.11 -5.16 25.54
CA MET A 1 -9.81 -5.89 24.47
C MET A 1 -8.88 -7.00 24.02
N THR A 2 -9.27 -8.25 24.18
CA THR A 2 -8.59 -9.40 23.57
C THR A 2 -8.93 -9.38 22.08
N PHE A 3 -7.94 -9.19 21.22
CA PHE A 3 -8.12 -9.34 19.78
C PHE A 3 -8.33 -10.83 19.51
N GLU A 4 -9.56 -11.20 19.17
CA GLU A 4 -9.87 -12.57 18.75
C GLU A 4 -9.59 -12.67 17.25
N VAL A 5 -8.41 -13.19 16.92
CA VAL A 5 -8.02 -13.46 15.53
C VAL A 5 -8.76 -14.73 15.10
N ASN A 6 -9.51 -14.66 14.00
CA ASN A 6 -10.15 -15.83 13.41
C ASN A 6 -9.99 -15.81 11.88
N PRO A 7 -10.02 -16.98 11.21
CA PRO A 7 -9.77 -17.08 9.77
C PRO A 7 -10.71 -16.23 8.92
N GLU A 8 -11.98 -16.14 9.33
CA GLU A 8 -13.01 -15.44 8.56
C GLU A 8 -12.78 -13.92 8.58
N GLY A 9 -12.44 -13.37 9.74
CA GLY A 9 -12.06 -11.97 9.92
C GLY A 9 -10.76 -11.63 9.17
N LEU A 10 -9.80 -12.55 9.15
CA LEU A 10 -8.57 -12.40 8.36
C LEU A 10 -8.85 -12.37 6.85
N ARG A 11 -9.71 -13.26 6.34
CA ARG A 11 -10.12 -13.25 4.91
C ARG A 11 -10.90 -12.00 4.55
N ALA A 12 -11.84 -11.58 5.40
CA ALA A 12 -12.62 -10.36 5.19
C ALA A 12 -11.71 -9.12 5.14
N ALA A 13 -10.75 -9.02 6.06
CA ALA A 13 -9.75 -7.95 6.06
C ALA A 13 -8.84 -8.00 4.82
N ALA A 14 -8.39 -9.19 4.41
CA ALA A 14 -7.63 -9.37 3.18
C ALA A 14 -8.37 -8.86 1.95
N GLY A 15 -9.65 -9.24 1.81
CA GLY A 15 -10.51 -8.77 0.71
C GLY A 15 -10.73 -7.25 0.72
N ALA A 16 -10.96 -6.66 1.91
CA ALA A 16 -11.11 -5.21 2.04
C ALA A 16 -9.85 -4.45 1.61
N LEU A 17 -8.66 -4.94 1.97
CA LEU A 17 -7.39 -4.31 1.56
C LEU A 17 -7.13 -4.47 0.06
N ALA A 18 -7.49 -5.61 -0.55
CA ALA A 18 -7.37 -5.79 -1.99
C ALA A 18 -8.22 -4.76 -2.78
N LEU A 19 -9.42 -4.43 -2.27
CA LEU A 19 -10.28 -3.41 -2.89
C LEU A 19 -9.65 -2.01 -2.87
N LEU A 20 -8.86 -1.68 -1.84
CA LEU A 20 -8.19 -0.38 -1.75
C LEU A 20 -7.13 -0.20 -2.84
N SER A 21 -6.42 -1.27 -3.23
CA SER A 21 -5.48 -1.21 -4.37
C SER A 21 -6.21 -0.82 -5.67
N THR A 22 -7.38 -1.42 -5.92
CA THR A 22 -8.20 -1.10 -7.10
C THR A 22 -8.73 0.34 -7.07
N GLN A 23 -9.10 0.84 -5.90
CA GLN A 23 -9.56 2.23 -5.74
C GLN A 23 -8.43 3.25 -5.94
N ILE A 24 -7.19 2.91 -5.57
CA ILE A 24 -6.04 3.77 -5.84
C ILE A 24 -5.76 3.87 -7.35
N ASP A 25 -5.92 2.77 -8.09
CA ASP A 25 -5.76 2.76 -9.55
C ASP A 25 -6.77 3.63 -10.27
N SER A 26 -8.00 3.69 -9.77
CA SER A 26 -9.05 4.51 -10.38
C SER A 26 -9.01 5.99 -9.95
N ALA A 27 -8.20 6.34 -8.94
CA ALA A 27 -8.08 7.71 -8.49
C ALA A 27 -7.33 8.56 -9.54
N PRO A 28 -7.83 9.75 -9.91
CA PRO A 28 -7.13 10.64 -10.85
C PRO A 28 -5.76 11.05 -10.30
N HIS A 29 -4.75 11.13 -11.15
CA HIS A 29 -3.46 11.69 -10.75
C HIS A 29 -3.61 13.19 -10.48
N LEU A 30 -2.71 13.73 -9.65
CA LEU A 30 -2.43 15.16 -9.73
C LEU A 30 -2.01 15.40 -11.18
N GLY A 31 -2.73 16.29 -11.87
CA GLY A 31 -2.56 16.60 -13.29
C GLY A 31 -2.15 18.06 -13.41
N ALA A 32 -0.96 18.36 -12.90
CA ALA A 32 -0.47 19.72 -12.72
C ALA A 32 0.12 20.33 -14.00
N GLU A 33 0.31 19.52 -15.04
CA GLU A 33 0.92 19.91 -16.32
C GLU A 33 0.28 21.17 -16.96
N PRO A 34 -1.06 21.32 -17.04
CA PRO A 34 -1.68 22.52 -17.60
C PRO A 34 -1.43 23.79 -16.77
N ALA A 35 -1.28 23.64 -15.45
CA ALA A 35 -0.98 24.76 -14.55
C ALA A 35 0.51 25.13 -14.61
N ALA A 36 1.40 24.13 -14.64
CA ALA A 36 2.84 24.33 -14.79
C ALA A 36 3.20 25.04 -16.10
N ASN A 37 2.55 24.66 -17.21
CA ASN A 37 2.77 25.27 -18.52
C ASN A 37 2.37 26.77 -18.59
N ARG A 38 1.51 27.24 -17.67
CA ARG A 38 1.17 28.67 -17.54
C ARG A 38 2.14 29.45 -16.64
N MET A 39 3.06 28.75 -15.98
CA MET A 39 3.98 29.29 -14.96
C MET A 39 5.44 29.07 -15.35
N LEU A 40 5.76 29.09 -16.65
CA LEU A 40 7.13 28.91 -17.16
C LEU A 40 8.08 29.95 -16.55
N GLY A 41 9.22 29.49 -16.03
CA GLY A 41 10.21 30.32 -15.34
C GLY A 41 9.92 30.57 -13.86
N SER A 42 8.77 30.13 -13.33
CA SER A 42 8.45 30.18 -11.90
C SER A 42 8.95 28.93 -11.17
N SER A 43 9.51 29.12 -9.97
CA SER A 43 9.85 28.01 -9.07
C SER A 43 8.63 27.19 -8.66
N VAL A 44 7.44 27.81 -8.57
CA VAL A 44 6.18 27.13 -8.28
C VAL A 44 5.74 26.25 -9.45
N GLY A 45 5.89 26.75 -10.69
CA GLY A 45 5.63 25.96 -11.90
C GLY A 45 6.52 24.73 -11.98
N SER A 46 7.82 24.87 -11.65
CA SER A 46 8.76 23.74 -11.59
C SER A 46 8.38 22.71 -10.52
N ALA A 47 7.93 23.14 -9.34
CA ALA A 47 7.49 22.22 -8.28
C ALA A 47 6.18 21.50 -8.63
N LEU A 48 5.30 22.13 -9.41
CA LEU A 48 4.07 21.54 -9.92
C LEU A 48 4.35 20.41 -10.92
N VAL A 49 5.34 20.55 -11.81
CA VAL A 49 5.75 19.48 -12.73
C VAL A 49 6.16 18.21 -11.99
N ASP A 50 6.84 18.36 -10.86
CA ASP A 50 7.27 17.23 -10.03
C ASP A 50 6.12 16.54 -9.28
N SER A 51 4.94 17.17 -9.19
CA SER A 51 3.84 16.66 -8.38
C SER A 51 3.16 15.43 -8.99
N ASP A 52 3.05 15.36 -10.32
CA ASP A 52 2.49 14.23 -11.07
C ASP A 52 3.31 12.94 -10.90
N PRO A 53 4.64 12.92 -11.17
CA PRO A 53 5.46 11.72 -10.98
C PRO A 53 5.53 11.30 -9.50
N ARG A 54 5.58 12.25 -8.56
CA ARG A 54 5.53 11.94 -7.12
C ARG A 54 4.18 11.35 -6.72
N SER A 55 3.08 11.84 -7.28
CA SER A 55 1.73 11.27 -7.09
C SER A 55 1.65 9.83 -7.58
N ARG A 56 2.24 9.52 -8.75
CA ARG A 56 2.31 8.15 -9.26
C ARG A 56 3.10 7.24 -8.33
N GLN A 57 4.32 7.63 -7.96
CA GLN A 57 5.15 6.83 -7.04
C GLN A 57 4.45 6.55 -5.71
N ALA A 58 3.78 7.55 -5.13
CA ALA A 58 3.04 7.38 -3.88
C ALA A 58 1.88 6.38 -4.04
N LYS A 59 1.15 6.44 -5.16
CA LYS A 59 0.06 5.48 -5.45
C LYS A 59 0.58 4.06 -5.66
N ASP A 60 1.65 3.90 -6.43
CA ASP A 60 2.25 2.59 -6.68
C ASP A 60 2.74 1.94 -5.39
N LEU A 61 3.38 2.73 -4.51
CA LEU A 61 3.79 2.27 -3.19
C LEU A 61 2.58 1.82 -2.36
N LEU A 62 1.53 2.65 -2.26
CA LEU A 62 0.33 2.31 -1.50
C LEU A 62 -0.35 1.03 -2.01
N LYS A 63 -0.46 0.86 -3.34
CA LYS A 63 -0.98 -0.36 -3.95
C LYS A 63 -0.16 -1.58 -3.57
N ALA A 64 1.15 -1.51 -3.74
CA ALA A 64 2.05 -2.61 -3.39
C ALA A 64 1.88 -3.01 -1.92
N ARG A 65 1.71 -2.03 -1.02
CA ARG A 65 1.51 -2.31 0.41
C ARG A 65 0.17 -2.95 0.70
N PHE A 66 -0.93 -2.43 0.14
CA PHE A 66 -2.24 -3.04 0.37
C PHE A 66 -2.33 -4.47 -0.18
N ASN A 67 -1.70 -4.74 -1.32
CA ASN A 67 -1.61 -6.10 -1.85
C ASN A 67 -0.76 -7.01 -0.95
N GLN A 68 0.37 -6.52 -0.44
CA GLN A 68 1.21 -7.26 0.50
C GLN A 68 0.46 -7.59 1.80
N PHE A 69 -0.27 -6.64 2.37
CA PHE A 69 -1.09 -6.90 3.55
C PHE A 69 -2.22 -7.88 3.28
N SER A 70 -2.91 -7.73 2.15
CA SER A 70 -3.96 -8.65 1.74
C SER A 70 -3.42 -10.09 1.64
N ALA A 71 -2.28 -10.29 1.00
CA ALA A 71 -1.65 -11.59 0.87
C ALA A 71 -1.25 -12.20 2.22
N ILE A 72 -0.68 -11.42 3.15
CA ILE A 72 -0.28 -11.92 4.46
C ILE A 72 -1.51 -12.33 5.30
N LEU A 73 -2.58 -11.54 5.25
CA LEU A 73 -3.82 -11.86 5.96
C LEU A 73 -4.50 -13.11 5.38
N ALA A 74 -4.52 -13.26 4.05
CA ALA A 74 -5.03 -14.45 3.39
C ALA A 74 -4.22 -15.70 3.76
N LEU A 75 -2.90 -15.61 3.71
CA LEU A 75 -2.00 -16.71 4.11
C LEU A 75 -2.20 -17.08 5.59
N SER A 76 -2.33 -16.08 6.46
CA SER A 76 -2.60 -16.29 7.89
C SER A 76 -3.93 -17.02 8.10
N ALA A 77 -4.96 -16.67 7.35
CA ALA A 77 -6.25 -17.36 7.41
C ALA A 77 -6.19 -18.81 6.93
N GLU A 78 -5.33 -19.13 5.95
CA GLU A 78 -5.10 -20.51 5.48
C GLU A 78 -4.34 -21.35 6.50
N THR A 79 -3.38 -20.76 7.23
CA THR A 79 -2.52 -21.48 8.17
C THR A 79 -3.01 -21.47 9.61
N TYR A 80 -4.21 -20.96 9.87
CA TYR A 80 -4.79 -20.81 11.22
C TYR A 80 -4.99 -22.17 11.91
N SER A 81 -4.44 -22.33 13.11
CA SER A 81 -4.51 -23.58 13.89
C SER A 81 -5.14 -23.43 15.29
N GLY A 82 -5.74 -22.28 15.60
CA GLY A 82 -6.62 -22.12 16.77
C GLY A 82 -5.97 -21.61 18.05
N THR A 83 -4.64 -21.46 18.09
CA THR A 83 -3.90 -20.86 19.22
C THR A 83 -2.94 -19.80 18.69
N ASP A 84 -3.51 -18.69 18.24
CA ASP A 84 -2.91 -17.76 17.28
C ASP A 84 -1.83 -16.79 17.83
N MET A 85 -1.02 -17.24 18.80
CA MET A 85 0.19 -16.52 19.18
C MET A 85 1.21 -16.48 18.03
N GLU A 86 1.32 -17.53 17.23
CA GLU A 86 2.28 -17.59 16.12
C GLU A 86 1.88 -16.63 14.98
N ILE A 87 0.60 -16.61 14.60
CA ILE A 87 0.09 -15.70 13.57
C ILE A 87 0.15 -14.25 14.06
N ALA A 88 -0.26 -13.97 15.30
CA ALA A 88 -0.11 -12.65 15.91
C ALA A 88 1.36 -12.20 15.93
N SER A 89 2.29 -13.12 16.20
CA SER A 89 3.74 -12.84 16.16
C SER A 89 4.25 -12.55 14.75
N ARG A 90 3.79 -13.28 13.72
CA ARG A 90 4.15 -13.02 12.31
C ARG A 90 3.62 -11.66 11.84
N LEU A 91 2.39 -11.32 12.22
CA LEU A 91 1.80 -10.00 11.97
C LEU A 91 2.56 -8.88 12.70
N ALA A 92 2.94 -9.10 13.95
CA ALA A 92 3.73 -8.13 14.73
C ALA A 92 5.16 -7.99 14.21
N ALA A 93 5.72 -9.03 13.59
CA ALA A 93 7.04 -9.03 12.96
C ALA A 93 7.08 -8.28 11.61
N ILE A 94 5.93 -7.82 11.10
CA ILE A 94 5.88 -6.87 9.99
C ILE A 94 6.27 -5.49 10.55
N THR A 95 7.55 -5.31 10.87
CA THR A 95 8.11 -4.04 11.32
C THR A 95 8.71 -3.26 10.16
N ASP A 96 8.33 -1.98 10.12
CA ASP A 96 8.76 -0.92 9.20
C ASP A 96 8.71 -1.22 7.69
N ILE A 97 7.53 -0.96 7.13
CA ILE A 97 7.25 -1.06 5.70
C ILE A 97 7.47 0.28 4.97
N ASN A 98 7.84 1.35 5.69
CA ASN A 98 8.07 2.67 5.09
C ASN A 98 9.37 2.77 4.28
N THR A 99 10.17 1.71 4.22
CA THR A 99 11.47 1.71 3.53
C THR A 99 11.39 1.94 2.02
N GLY A 100 10.20 1.82 1.40
CA GLY A 100 9.97 2.17 -0.01
C GLY A 100 10.86 1.44 -1.03
N ALA A 101 11.64 0.45 -0.60
CA ALA A 101 12.59 -0.23 -1.46
C ALA A 101 11.83 -1.18 -2.40
N PRO A 102 12.02 -1.08 -3.73
CA PRO A 102 11.57 -2.13 -4.64
C PRO A 102 12.23 -3.47 -4.25
N PRO A 103 11.59 -4.61 -4.55
CA PRO A 103 12.26 -5.89 -4.44
C PRO A 103 13.56 -5.82 -5.23
N GLN A 104 14.68 -5.98 -4.54
CA GLN A 104 15.99 -6.12 -5.17
C GLN A 104 15.98 -7.51 -5.79
N ASP A 105 15.77 -7.59 -7.10
CA ASP A 105 16.09 -8.80 -7.86
C ASP A 105 17.59 -9.04 -7.69
N GLY A 106 17.91 -10.13 -7.01
CA GLY A 106 19.28 -10.54 -6.74
C GLY A 106 20.03 -10.79 -8.05
N GLY A 107 21.20 -10.17 -8.16
CA GLY A 107 22.23 -10.54 -9.14
C GLY A 107 23.00 -11.79 -8.74
#